data_AF-Q8C597-F1
#
_entry.id   AF-Q8C597-F1
#
_cell.length_a   1.000
_cell.length_b   1.000
_cell.length_c   1.000
_cell.angle_alpha   90.00
_cell.angle_beta   90.00
_cell.angle_gamma   90.00
#
_symmetry.space_group_name_H-M   'P 1'
#
loop_
_entity.id
_entity.type
_entity.pdbx_description
1 polymer ?
#
loop_
_entity_poly.entity_id
_entity_poly.type
_entity_poly.pdbx_seq_one_letter_code
_entity_poly.pdbx_strand_id
1 'polypeptide(L)' 'EIRILLRESYERAKHILKTHAKEHKNLAEALLTYETLDAKEIQIVLEGKKLEVR' A
#
# COMPACT_ATOMS: atom_id res chain seq x y z
N GLU A 1 -9.52 -10.66 -26.18
CA GLU A 1 -8.20 -10.09 -25.81
C GLU A 1 -8.27 -9.11 -24.64
N ILE A 2 -8.94 -7.95 -24.76
CA ILE A 2 -9.01 -6.92 -23.70
C ILE A 2 -9.49 -7.45 -22.33
N ARG A 3 -10.53 -8.28 -22.31
CA ARG A 3 -11.04 -8.88 -21.05
C ARG A 3 -10.01 -9.76 -20.32
N ILE A 4 -9.15 -10.44 -21.08
CA ILE A 4 -8.11 -11.30 -20.51
C ILE A 4 -7.05 -10.41 -19.85
N LEU A 5 -6.57 -9.40 -20.57
CA LEU A 5 -5.58 -8.45 -20.06
C LEU A 5 -6.03 -7.73 -18.77
N LEU A 6 -7.30 -7.31 -18.72
CA LEU A 6 -7.88 -6.68 -17.53
C LEU A 6 -7.92 -7.65 -16.34
N ARG A 7 -8.38 -8.88 -16.57
CA ARG A 7 -8.45 -9.91 -15.53
C ARG A 7 -7.07 -10.24 -14.99
N GLU A 8 -6.08 -10.44 -15.86
CA GLU A 8 -4.71 -10.73 -15.45
C GLU A 8 -4.10 -9.57 -14.66
N SER A 9 -4.34 -8.33 -15.10
CA SER A 9 -3.85 -7.15 -14.38
C SER A 9 -4.47 -7.01 -12.99
N TYR A 10 -5.77 -7.29 -12.87
CA TYR A 10 -6.46 -7.35 -11.59
C TYR A 10 -5.90 -8.43 -10.68
N GLU A 11 -5.73 -9.66 -11.16
CA GLU A 11 -5.19 -10.76 -10.36
C GLU A 11 -3.74 -10.51 -9.93
N ARG A 12 -2.90 -9.92 -10.80
CA ARG A 12 -1.54 -9.49 -10.43
C ARG A 12 -1.57 -8.43 -9.33
N ALA A 13 -2.38 -7.38 -9.47
CA ALA A 13 -2.49 -6.34 -8.45
C ALA A 13 -2.97 -6.90 -7.11
N LYS A 14 -4.00 -7.75 -7.14
CA LYS A 14 -4.52 -8.46 -5.96
C LYS A 14 -3.48 -9.36 -5.31
N HIS A 15 -2.66 -10.04 -6.11
CA HIS A 15 -1.57 -10.85 -5.60
C HIS A 15 -0.53 -9.99 -4.86
N ILE A 16 -0.10 -8.87 -5.45
CA ILE A 16 0.84 -7.91 -4.82
C ILE A 16 0.29 -7.44 -3.47
N LEU A 17 -0.97 -7.01 -3.42
CA LEU A 17 -1.59 -6.55 -2.16
C LEU A 17 -1.67 -7.65 -1.09
N LYS A 18 -1.92 -8.90 -1.49
CA LYS A 18 -1.95 -10.04 -0.56
C LYS A 18 -0.56 -10.44 -0.07
N THR A 19 0.43 -10.44 -0.95
CA THR A 19 1.82 -10.76 -0.61
C THR A 19 2.41 -9.73 0.36
N HIS A 20 2.05 -8.46 0.20
CA HIS A 20 2.48 -7.34 1.07
C HIS A 20 1.37 -6.89 2.02
N ALA A 21 0.59 -7.83 2.56
CA ALA A 21 -0.58 -7.52 3.40
C ALA A 21 -0.22 -6.73 4.66
N LYS A 22 0.97 -6.94 5.21
CA LYS A 22 1.46 -6.23 6.40
C LYS A 22 1.74 -4.76 6.08
N GLU A 23 2.50 -4.50 5.02
CA GLU A 23 2.84 -3.15 4.57
C GLU A 23 1.59 -2.39 4.14
N HIS A 24 0.68 -3.05 3.41
CA HIS A 24 -0.60 -2.48 3.01
C HIS A 24 -1.47 -2.10 4.23
N LYS A 25 -1.52 -2.95 5.26
CA LYS A 25 -2.22 -2.65 6.51
C LYS A 25 -1.59 -1.47 7.25
N ASN A 26 -0.26 -1.45 7.38
CA ASN A 26 0.45 -0.34 8.02
C ASN A 26 0.17 0.99 7.32
N LEU A 27 0.16 0.99 5.98
CA LEU A 27 -0.15 2.18 5.19
C LEU A 27 -1.58 2.65 5.42
N ALA A 28 -2.54 1.73 5.48
CA ALA A 28 -3.94 2.07 5.77
C ALA A 28 -4.10 2.64 7.19
N GLU A 29 -3.47 2.06 8.21
CA GLU A 29 -3.50 2.55 9.59
C GLU A 29 -2.83 3.93 9.72
N ALA A 30 -1.73 4.16 9.01
CA ALA A 30 -1.06 5.46 8.96
C ALA A 30 -1.97 6.52 8.31
N LEU A 31 -2.62 6.21 7.19
CA LEU A 31 -3.57 7.14 6.55
C LEU A 31 -4.79 7.44 7.43
N LEU A 32 -5.28 6.48 8.21
CA LEU A 32 -6.36 6.72 9.17
C LEU A 32 -5.92 7.65 10.32
N THR A 33 -4.63 7.63 10.67
CA THR A 33 -4.08 8.44 11.78
C THR A 33 -3.68 9.84 11.33
N TYR A 34 -3.07 9.95 10.15
CA TYR A 34 -2.44 11.18 9.65
C TYR A 34 -3.21 11.85 8.50
N GLU A 35 -4.30 11.23 8.01
CA GLU A 35 -5.18 11.64 6.90
C GLU A 35 -4.52 11.67 5.51
N THR A 36 -3.28 12.16 5.43
CA THR A 36 -2.47 12.25 4.21
C THR A 36 -1.03 11.87 4.51
N LEU A 37 -0.33 11.37 3.48
CA LEU A 37 1.09 11.05 3.56
C LEU A 37 1.80 11.55 2.30
N ASP A 38 2.98 12.11 2.46
CA ASP A 38 3.87 12.40 1.35
C ASP A 38 4.66 11.15 0.89
N ALA A 39 5.39 11.26 -0.22
CA ALA A 39 6.14 10.14 -0.78
C ALA A 39 7.24 9.60 0.16
N LYS A 40 7.85 10.45 0.99
CA LYS A 40 8.88 10.03 1.94
C LYS A 40 8.25 9.30 3.12
N GLU A 41 7.13 9.80 3.62
CA GLU A 41 6.37 9.20 4.71
C GLU A 41 5.82 7.82 4.31
N ILE A 42 5.32 7.67 3.09
CA ILE A 42 4.91 6.36 2.54
C ILE A 42 6.08 5.36 2.59
N GLN A 43 7.27 5.77 2.13
CA GLN A 43 8.45 4.90 2.13
C GLN A 43 8.83 4.45 3.54
N ILE A 44 8.78 5.36 4.52
CA ILE A 44 9.06 5.05 5.93
C ILE A 44 8.07 4.02 6.48
N VAL A 45 6.77 4.19 6.19
CA VAL A 45 5.71 3.26 6.64
C VAL A 45 5.85 1.88 5.99
N LEU A 46 6.21 1.82 4.71
CA LEU A 46 6.47 0.57 4.00
C LEU A 46 7.71 -0.17 4.54
N GLU A 47 8.71 0.56 5.03
CA GLU A 47 9.87 0.00 5.74
C GLU A 47 9.55 -0.47 7.17
N GLY A 48 8.31 -0.25 7.63
CA GLY A 48 7.86 -0.62 8.98
C GLY A 48 8.37 0.31 10.09
N LYS A 49 8.88 1.49 9.72
CA LYS A 49 9.31 2.51 10.66
C LYS A 49 8.12 3.37 11.09
N LYS A 50 8.19 3.92 12.30
CA LYS A 50 7.16 4.83 12.81
C LYS A 50 7.38 6.22 12.23
N LEU A 51 6.30 6.85 11.80
CA LEU A 51 6.30 8.28 11.49
C LEU A 51 6.45 9.04 12.81
N GLU A 52 7.39 9.98 12.85
CA GLU A 52 7.48 10.93 13.95
C GLU A 52 6.34 11.94 13.80
N VAL A 53 5.68 12.24 14.92
CA VAL A 53 4.58 13.20 14.94
C VAL A 53 5.14 14.58 14.60
N ARG A 54 4.57 15.21 13.57
CA ARG A 54 4.87 16.61 13.21
C ARG A 54 4.49 17.58 14.31
#